data_AF-A0A2V7CIX0-F1
#
_entry.id   AF-A0A2V7CIX0-F1
#
_cell.length_a   1.000
_cell.length_b   1.000
_cell.length_c   1.000
_cell.angle_alpha   90.00
_cell.angle_beta   90.00
_cell.angle_gamma   90.00
#
_symmetry.space_group_name_H-M   'P 1'
#
loop_
_entity.id
_entity.type
_entity.pdbx_description
1 polymer ?
#
loop_
_entity_poly.entity_id
_entity_poly.type
_entity_poly.pdbx_seq_one_letter_code
_entity_poly.pdbx_strand_id
1 'polypeptide(L)'
;RHRATGQPAYLNFAVVSKLQRKFSPLYAKRIAADWHARTRGQLTNYVDHPVIDLFRKTSAETVADFCLEMYRGMGLLDGVDVVRSSDPEVRRRACDVDDFFVDVPYEGEIVRARARDGPLYLHEGGDSFVTLPAATSRFRKEQISPTRDTRLRWMQSVIHCTHYVTGAGEQAYLRPEDAPEIAYVRREDIERSDEAFTELSG
;
A
#
# COMPACT_ATOMS: atom_id res chain seq x y z
N ARG A 1 -6.04 20.99 5.74
CA ARG A 1 -6.22 21.44 7.15
C ARG A 1 -7.64 21.96 7.37
N HIS A 2 -8.14 21.98 8.61
CA HIS A 2 -9.47 22.53 8.90
C HIS A 2 -9.51 24.02 8.56
N ARG A 3 -10.46 24.46 7.74
CA ARG A 3 -10.51 25.84 7.23
C ARG A 3 -10.60 26.90 8.32
N ALA A 4 -11.39 26.66 9.37
CA ALA A 4 -11.56 27.62 10.46
C ALA A 4 -10.44 27.61 11.51
N THR A 5 -9.86 26.45 11.84
CA THR A 5 -8.93 26.30 12.99
C THR A 5 -7.49 26.06 12.58
N GLY A 6 -7.22 25.79 11.29
CA GLY A 6 -5.89 25.44 10.78
C GLY A 6 -5.37 24.08 11.24
N GLN A 7 -6.11 23.35 12.07
CA GLN A 7 -5.67 22.07 12.62
C GLN A 7 -5.71 20.94 11.58
N PRO A 8 -4.72 20.04 11.55
CA PRO A 8 -4.77 18.84 10.73
C PRO A 8 -5.77 17.83 11.33
N ALA A 9 -6.26 16.92 10.49
CA ALA A 9 -7.12 15.82 10.92
C ALA A 9 -6.71 14.53 10.21
N TYR A 10 -6.79 13.41 10.94
CA TYR A 10 -6.50 12.08 10.40
C TYR A 10 -7.79 11.40 9.96
N LEU A 11 -8.04 11.40 8.65
CA LEU A 11 -9.21 10.77 8.04
C LEU A 11 -8.81 9.39 7.50
N ASN A 12 -8.81 8.38 8.37
CA ASN A 12 -8.42 7.02 8.01
C ASN A 12 -9.59 6.21 7.41
N PHE A 13 -9.26 5.22 6.59
CA PHE A 13 -10.22 4.20 6.17
C PHE A 13 -10.78 3.43 7.38
N ALA A 14 -12.10 3.29 7.44
CA ALA A 14 -12.72 2.23 8.22
C ALA A 14 -12.83 1.00 7.32
N VAL A 15 -12.36 -0.14 7.83
CA VAL A 15 -12.39 -1.43 7.12
C VAL A 15 -13.33 -2.40 7.81
N VAL A 16 -13.76 -3.43 7.09
CA VAL A 16 -14.85 -4.33 7.52
C VAL A 16 -14.55 -5.13 8.79
N SER A 17 -13.28 -5.38 9.15
CA SER A 17 -12.93 -6.13 10.35
C SER A 17 -11.61 -5.70 10.99
N LYS A 18 -11.47 -5.97 12.30
CA LYS A 18 -10.22 -5.75 13.05
C LYS A 18 -9.08 -6.62 12.50
N LEU A 19 -9.40 -7.85 12.07
CA LEU A 19 -8.45 -8.76 11.46
C LEU A 19 -7.88 -8.16 10.18
N GLN A 20 -8.74 -7.66 9.29
CA GLN A 20 -8.28 -6.98 8.08
C GLN A 20 -7.46 -5.73 8.39
N ARG A 21 -7.92 -4.91 9.34
CA ARG A 21 -7.20 -3.69 9.74
C ARG A 21 -5.77 -4.00 10.13
N LYS A 22 -5.56 -5.05 10.93
CA LYS A 22 -4.23 -5.46 11.39
C LYS A 22 -3.40 -6.17 10.32
N PHE A 23 -3.96 -7.16 9.65
CA PHE A 23 -3.13 -8.19 8.99
C PHE A 23 -3.35 -8.33 7.49
N SER A 24 -4.47 -7.86 6.94
CA SER A 24 -4.70 -8.01 5.50
C SER A 24 -3.76 -7.14 4.68
N PRO A 25 -3.27 -7.64 3.53
CA PRO A 25 -2.57 -6.82 2.57
C PRO A 25 -3.51 -5.73 2.02
N LEU A 26 -2.96 -4.59 1.60
CA LEU A 26 -3.76 -3.42 1.21
C LEU A 26 -4.77 -3.71 0.10
N TYR A 27 -4.42 -4.56 -0.87
CA TYR A 27 -5.30 -4.95 -1.98
C TYR A 27 -6.50 -5.80 -1.54
N ALA A 28 -6.48 -6.37 -0.34
CA ALA A 28 -7.57 -7.18 0.21
C ALA A 28 -8.31 -6.48 1.37
N LYS A 29 -7.85 -5.31 1.83
CA LYS A 29 -8.53 -4.53 2.87
C LYS A 29 -9.79 -3.91 2.28
N ARG A 30 -10.95 -4.47 2.61
CA ARG A 30 -12.28 -4.01 2.19
C ARG A 30 -12.73 -2.82 3.02
N ILE A 31 -13.31 -1.83 2.36
CA ILE A 31 -13.81 -0.60 2.97
C ILE A 31 -15.16 -0.88 3.64
N ALA A 32 -15.37 -0.35 4.84
CA ALA A 32 -16.66 -0.44 5.53
C ALA A 32 -17.73 0.38 4.79
N ALA A 33 -18.94 -0.17 4.64
CA ALA A 33 -20.01 0.40 3.81
C ALA A 33 -20.40 1.85 4.21
N ASP A 34 -20.31 2.20 5.49
CA ASP A 34 -20.66 3.51 6.02
C ASP A 34 -19.49 4.52 6.01
N TRP A 35 -18.28 4.08 5.68
CA TRP A 35 -17.08 4.92 5.74
C TRP A 35 -17.16 6.11 4.78
N HIS A 36 -17.61 5.86 3.54
CA HIS A 36 -17.61 6.86 2.48
C HIS A 36 -18.52 8.04 2.82
N ALA A 37 -19.76 7.75 3.24
CA ALA A 37 -20.73 8.77 3.64
C ALA A 37 -20.27 9.57 4.86
N ARG A 38 -19.72 8.90 5.89
CA ARG A 38 -19.20 9.56 7.09
C ARG A 38 -17.99 10.44 6.82
N THR A 39 -17.07 9.98 5.96
CA THR A 39 -15.89 10.75 5.58
C THR A 39 -16.29 11.97 4.76
N ARG A 40 -17.18 11.80 3.77
CA ARG A 40 -17.71 12.91 2.96
C ARG A 40 -18.33 14.02 3.81
N GLY A 41 -19.07 13.67 4.86
CA GLY A 41 -19.66 14.64 5.79
C GLY A 41 -18.64 15.52 6.54
N GLN A 42 -17.39 15.09 6.62
CA GLN A 42 -16.30 15.84 7.25
C GLN A 42 -15.51 16.69 6.23
N LEU A 43 -15.48 16.32 4.94
CA LEU A 43 -14.60 16.90 3.93
C LEU A 43 -14.85 18.39 3.65
N THR A 44 -16.06 18.90 3.85
CA THR A 44 -16.40 20.33 3.68
C THR A 44 -15.53 21.24 4.54
N ASN A 45 -15.05 20.74 5.68
CA ASN A 45 -14.16 21.48 6.57
C ASN A 45 -12.71 21.53 6.08
N TYR A 46 -12.33 20.78 5.03
CA TYR A 46 -10.93 20.56 4.67
C TYR A 46 -10.58 20.80 3.20
N VAL A 47 -11.47 20.46 2.26
CA VAL A 47 -11.19 20.47 0.80
C VAL A 47 -12.32 21.11 0.01
N ASP A 48 -12.04 21.61 -1.20
CA ASP A 48 -13.02 22.36 -2.01
C ASP A 48 -14.03 21.43 -2.70
N HIS A 49 -15.17 21.99 -3.13
CA HIS A 49 -16.26 21.25 -3.76
C HIS A 49 -15.84 20.30 -4.89
N PRO A 50 -14.92 20.66 -5.81
CA PRO A 50 -14.49 19.73 -6.87
C PRO A 50 -13.89 18.43 -6.34
N VAL A 51 -13.07 18.51 -5.28
CA VAL A 51 -12.45 17.33 -4.65
C VAL A 51 -13.51 16.50 -3.91
N ILE A 52 -14.47 17.16 -3.26
CA ILE A 52 -15.61 16.49 -2.61
C ILE A 52 -16.46 15.75 -3.64
N ASP A 53 -16.70 16.36 -4.80
CA ASP A 53 -17.46 15.74 -5.89
C ASP A 53 -16.72 14.57 -6.52
N LEU A 54 -15.41 14.67 -6.70
CA LEU A 54 -14.59 13.54 -7.12
C LEU A 54 -14.70 12.39 -6.09
N PHE A 55 -14.42 12.68 -4.81
CA PHE A 55 -14.54 11.69 -3.74
C PHE A 55 -15.92 11.04 -3.71
N ARG A 56 -16.99 11.83 -3.89
CA ARG A 56 -18.37 11.35 -3.94
C ARG A 56 -18.62 10.36 -5.08
N LYS A 57 -17.99 10.55 -6.24
CA LYS A 57 -18.14 9.69 -7.42
C LYS A 57 -17.25 8.44 -7.34
N THR A 58 -16.14 8.53 -6.62
CA THR A 58 -15.23 7.39 -6.45
C THR A 58 -15.85 6.31 -5.57
N SER A 59 -15.87 5.09 -6.09
CA SER A 59 -16.34 3.91 -5.40
C SER A 59 -15.41 2.75 -5.71
N ALA A 60 -15.01 2.01 -4.68
CA ALA A 60 -14.24 0.79 -4.83
C ALA A 60 -14.46 -0.09 -3.59
N GLU A 61 -14.27 -1.40 -3.76
CA GLU A 61 -14.40 -2.35 -2.65
C GLU A 61 -13.21 -2.27 -1.69
N THR A 62 -12.00 -2.09 -2.23
CA THR A 62 -10.75 -2.17 -1.46
C THR A 62 -10.09 -0.82 -1.32
N VAL A 63 -9.30 -0.66 -0.25
CA VAL A 63 -8.53 0.57 0.01
C VAL A 63 -7.56 0.86 -1.15
N ALA A 64 -6.86 -0.15 -1.67
CA ALA A 64 -5.91 0.03 -2.75
C ALA A 64 -6.59 0.54 -4.03
N ASP A 65 -7.74 -0.03 -4.38
CA ASP A 65 -8.49 0.37 -5.57
C ASP A 65 -9.08 1.77 -5.39
N PHE A 66 -9.63 2.08 -4.21
CA PHE A 66 -10.16 3.42 -3.92
C PHE A 66 -9.10 4.51 -4.08
N CYS A 67 -7.89 4.30 -3.55
CA CYS A 67 -6.80 5.25 -3.71
C CYS A 67 -6.41 5.43 -5.18
N LEU A 68 -6.32 4.33 -5.95
CA LEU A 68 -6.00 4.42 -7.37
C LEU A 68 -7.06 5.18 -8.17
N GLU A 69 -8.35 4.91 -7.92
CA GLU A 69 -9.45 5.64 -8.56
C GLU A 69 -9.43 7.13 -8.20
N MET A 70 -9.14 7.48 -6.94
CA MET A 70 -8.93 8.87 -6.54
C MET A 70 -7.78 9.51 -7.31
N TYR A 71 -6.59 8.89 -7.33
CA TYR A 71 -5.43 9.44 -8.02
C TYR A 71 -5.65 9.60 -9.52
N ARG A 72 -6.35 8.65 -10.16
CA ARG A 72 -6.77 8.77 -11.57
C ARG A 72 -7.70 9.96 -11.77
N GLY A 73 -8.73 10.09 -10.95
CA GLY A 73 -9.67 11.21 -11.06
C GLY A 73 -9.05 12.58 -10.74
N MET A 74 -7.90 12.62 -10.05
CA MET A 74 -7.11 13.82 -9.81
C MET A 74 -6.09 14.12 -10.94
N GLY A 75 -5.98 13.26 -11.95
CA GLY A 75 -4.98 13.37 -13.03
C GLY A 75 -3.54 13.07 -12.59
N LEU A 76 -3.34 12.51 -11.40
CA LEU A 76 -1.99 12.27 -10.83
C LEU A 76 -1.27 11.08 -11.48
N LEU A 77 -1.98 10.27 -12.25
CA LEU A 77 -1.45 9.08 -12.91
C LEU A 77 -1.35 9.25 -14.43
N ASP A 78 -1.49 10.48 -14.94
CA ASP A 78 -1.40 10.73 -16.37
C ASP A 78 0.03 10.46 -16.87
N GLY A 79 0.14 9.61 -17.90
CA GLY A 79 1.42 9.12 -18.39
C GLY A 79 2.13 8.13 -17.46
N VAL A 80 1.45 7.59 -16.43
CA VAL A 80 1.99 6.63 -15.47
C VAL A 80 1.37 5.25 -15.66
N ASP A 81 2.21 4.25 -15.93
CA ASP A 81 1.80 2.85 -15.89
C ASP A 81 1.82 2.32 -14.46
N VAL A 82 0.68 1.82 -14.00
CA VAL A 82 0.53 1.29 -12.63
C VAL A 82 0.73 -0.23 -12.62
N VAL A 83 1.85 -0.67 -12.05
CA VAL A 83 2.13 -2.09 -11.80
C VAL A 83 1.85 -2.43 -10.34
N ARG A 84 0.93 -3.38 -10.09
CA ARG A 84 0.56 -3.80 -8.72
C ARG A 84 1.48 -4.92 -8.24
N SER A 85 2.14 -4.75 -7.09
CA SER A 85 2.94 -5.83 -6.47
C SER A 85 2.09 -7.02 -5.98
N SER A 86 0.76 -6.85 -5.94
CA SER A 86 -0.20 -7.92 -5.68
C SER A 86 -0.66 -8.67 -6.92
N ASP A 87 -0.31 -8.23 -8.12
CA ASP A 87 -0.68 -8.91 -9.36
C ASP A 87 -0.02 -10.30 -9.42
N PRO A 88 -0.80 -11.39 -9.57
CA PRO A 88 -0.27 -12.74 -9.71
C PRO A 88 0.78 -12.88 -10.81
N GLU A 89 0.65 -12.20 -11.95
CA GLU A 89 1.62 -12.27 -13.04
C GLU A 89 2.94 -11.57 -12.71
N VAL A 90 2.88 -10.45 -11.99
CA VAL A 90 4.08 -9.78 -11.48
C VAL A 90 4.81 -10.72 -10.51
N ARG A 91 4.06 -11.33 -9.59
CA ARG A 91 4.63 -12.26 -8.59
C ARG A 91 5.21 -13.53 -9.20
N ARG A 92 4.60 -14.08 -10.25
CA ARG A 92 5.15 -15.22 -11.00
C ARG A 92 6.49 -14.92 -11.65
N ARG A 93 6.59 -13.75 -12.30
CA ARG A 93 7.78 -13.35 -13.06
C ARG A 93 8.93 -12.88 -12.18
N ALA A 94 8.62 -12.32 -11.00
CA ALA A 94 9.64 -11.82 -10.09
C ALA A 94 10.63 -12.92 -9.65
N CYS A 95 11.86 -12.54 -9.33
CA CYS A 95 12.85 -13.45 -8.78
C CYS A 95 12.41 -14.00 -7.41
N ASP A 96 12.97 -15.15 -7.03
CA ASP A 96 12.77 -15.68 -5.68
C ASP A 96 13.50 -14.81 -4.64
N VAL A 97 12.97 -14.80 -3.42
CA VAL A 97 13.50 -14.06 -2.27
C VAL A 97 13.41 -14.95 -1.02
N ASP A 98 14.39 -14.83 -0.13
CA ASP A 98 14.50 -15.70 1.06
C ASP A 98 13.80 -15.12 2.30
N ASP A 99 13.59 -13.79 2.34
CA ASP A 99 12.80 -13.10 3.36
C ASP A 99 11.56 -12.48 2.71
N PHE A 100 10.39 -13.02 3.06
CA PHE A 100 9.13 -12.69 2.40
C PHE A 100 7.90 -12.81 3.30
N PHE A 101 6.82 -12.22 2.82
CA PHE A 101 5.48 -12.44 3.30
C PHE A 101 4.70 -13.36 2.37
N VAL A 102 3.72 -14.06 2.94
CA VAL A 102 2.77 -14.92 2.23
C VAL A 102 1.35 -14.47 2.55
N ASP A 103 0.57 -14.25 1.49
CA ASP A 103 -0.86 -14.01 1.60
C ASP A 103 -1.60 -15.35 1.73
N VAL A 104 -2.25 -15.59 2.87
CA VAL A 104 -2.92 -16.85 3.23
C VAL A 104 -4.32 -16.62 3.79
N PRO A 105 -5.27 -17.57 3.61
CA PRO A 105 -6.56 -17.50 4.27
C PRO A 105 -6.42 -17.76 5.77
N TYR A 106 -7.06 -16.93 6.60
CA TYR A 106 -7.13 -17.09 8.06
C TYR A 106 -8.41 -16.44 8.58
N GLU A 107 -9.22 -17.19 9.35
CA GLU A 107 -10.49 -16.73 9.92
C GLU A 107 -11.43 -16.05 8.91
N GLY A 108 -11.48 -16.57 7.69
CA GLY A 108 -12.34 -16.06 6.60
C GLY A 108 -11.81 -14.84 5.86
N GLU A 109 -10.61 -14.36 6.18
CA GLU A 109 -9.94 -13.24 5.48
C GLU A 109 -8.62 -13.66 4.86
N ILE A 110 -8.09 -12.84 3.95
CA ILE A 110 -6.70 -12.96 3.48
C ILE A 110 -5.82 -12.15 4.42
N VAL A 111 -4.82 -12.78 5.03
CA VAL A 111 -3.82 -12.14 5.89
C VAL A 111 -2.43 -12.24 5.27
N ARG A 112 -1.59 -11.24 5.50
CA ARG A 112 -0.20 -11.21 5.08
C ARG A 112 0.69 -11.63 6.25
N ALA A 113 1.15 -12.88 6.22
CA ALA A 113 2.01 -13.44 7.26
C ALA A 113 3.47 -13.46 6.83
N ARG A 114 4.39 -13.19 7.75
CA ARG A 114 5.83 -13.32 7.48
C ARG A 114 6.21 -14.79 7.58
N ALA A 115 6.93 -15.31 6.58
CA ALA A 115 7.53 -16.63 6.66
C ALA A 115 8.87 -16.55 7.39
N ARG A 116 9.07 -17.39 8.40
CA ARG A 116 10.34 -17.46 9.13
C ARG A 116 10.52 -18.86 9.71
N ASP A 117 11.66 -19.50 9.43
CA ASP A 117 12.06 -20.78 10.02
C ASP A 117 11.02 -21.91 9.89
N GLY A 118 10.14 -21.84 8.87
CA GLY A 118 9.04 -22.77 8.61
C GLY A 118 7.64 -22.20 8.92
N PRO A 119 7.36 -21.73 10.14
CA PRO A 119 6.06 -21.16 10.48
C PRO A 119 5.76 -19.81 9.81
N LEU A 120 4.48 -19.44 9.86
CA LEU A 120 3.95 -18.15 9.42
C LEU A 120 3.53 -17.32 10.64
N TYR A 121 3.91 -16.05 10.64
CA TYR A 121 3.67 -15.14 11.76
C TYR A 121 2.90 -13.89 11.33
N LEU A 122 1.88 -13.53 12.11
CA LEU A 122 1.24 -12.21 12.05
C LEU A 122 1.80 -11.33 13.17
N HIS A 123 2.34 -10.17 12.81
CA HIS A 123 2.91 -9.23 13.78
C HIS A 123 1.83 -8.34 14.39
N GLU A 124 1.68 -8.36 15.71
CA GLU A 124 0.66 -7.59 16.42
C GLU A 124 1.15 -6.22 16.92
N GLY A 125 2.44 -5.93 16.76
CA GLY A 125 3.13 -4.78 17.34
C GLY A 125 4.08 -5.20 18.47
N GLY A 126 5.17 -4.45 18.63
CA GLY A 126 6.23 -4.80 19.59
C GLY A 126 6.80 -6.19 19.33
N ASP A 127 6.97 -6.99 20.39
CA ASP A 127 7.45 -8.37 20.31
C ASP A 127 6.30 -9.41 20.35
N SER A 128 5.08 -9.02 19.97
CA SER A 128 3.89 -9.90 19.97
C SER A 128 3.58 -10.46 18.58
N PHE A 129 3.39 -11.78 18.50
CA PHE A 129 3.14 -12.50 17.26
C PHE A 129 2.05 -13.55 17.42
N VAL A 130 1.17 -13.65 16.42
CA VAL A 130 0.28 -14.80 16.25
C VAL A 130 0.94 -15.78 15.30
N THR A 131 1.15 -17.01 15.75
CA THR A 131 1.65 -18.09 14.90
C THR A 131 0.46 -18.71 14.18
N LEU A 132 0.49 -18.73 12.85
CA LEU A 132 -0.54 -19.38 12.07
C LEU A 132 -0.31 -20.90 12.03
N PRO A 133 -1.36 -21.71 11.83
CA PRO A 133 -1.21 -23.14 11.60
C PRO A 133 -0.18 -23.41 10.50
N ALA A 134 0.67 -24.41 10.71
CA ALA A 134 1.68 -24.78 9.72
C ALA A 134 1.03 -25.01 8.36
N ALA A 135 1.59 -24.38 7.33
CA ALA A 135 1.10 -24.60 5.97
C ALA A 135 1.32 -26.07 5.60
N THR A 136 0.23 -26.79 5.35
CA THR A 136 0.27 -28.22 4.96
C THR A 136 0.79 -28.41 3.53
N SER A 137 0.95 -27.33 2.77
CA SER A 137 1.45 -27.32 1.39
C SER A 137 2.44 -26.18 1.14
N ARG A 138 3.31 -26.37 0.13
CA ARG A 138 4.25 -25.34 -0.32
C ARG A 138 3.49 -24.16 -0.93
N PHE A 139 3.90 -22.94 -0.59
CA PHE A 139 3.32 -21.72 -1.13
C PHE A 139 3.64 -21.56 -2.62
N ARG A 140 2.72 -20.94 -3.35
CA ARG A 140 2.94 -20.55 -4.75
C ARG A 140 3.45 -19.11 -4.84
N LYS A 141 4.16 -18.76 -5.92
CA LYS A 141 4.77 -17.43 -6.09
C LYS A 141 3.72 -16.32 -6.04
N GLU A 142 2.51 -16.56 -6.53
CA GLU A 142 1.38 -15.63 -6.51
C GLU A 142 0.96 -15.21 -5.11
N GLN A 143 1.35 -15.95 -4.07
CA GLN A 143 1.05 -15.62 -2.67
C GLN A 143 2.18 -14.83 -2.03
N ILE A 144 3.35 -14.76 -2.66
CA ILE A 144 4.57 -14.22 -2.06
C ILE A 144 4.70 -12.73 -2.38
N SER A 145 5.10 -11.96 -1.38
CA SER A 145 5.54 -10.57 -1.56
C SER A 145 6.81 -10.31 -0.75
N PRO A 146 7.73 -9.46 -1.25
CA PRO A 146 9.01 -9.25 -0.61
C PRO A 146 8.85 -8.51 0.73
N THR A 147 9.83 -8.66 1.62
CA THR A 147 9.99 -7.72 2.74
C THR A 147 10.58 -6.41 2.25
N ARG A 148 10.64 -5.42 3.15
CA ARG A 148 11.26 -4.13 2.85
C ARG A 148 12.68 -4.28 2.28
N ASP A 149 13.45 -5.19 2.84
CA ASP A 149 14.88 -5.34 2.56
C ASP A 149 15.15 -6.13 1.27
N THR A 150 14.18 -6.91 0.77
CA THR A 150 14.29 -7.66 -0.50
C THR A 150 13.47 -7.05 -1.64
N ARG A 151 12.73 -5.97 -1.35
CA ARG A 151 11.76 -5.35 -2.28
C ARG A 151 12.40 -4.79 -3.54
N LEU A 152 13.56 -4.15 -3.44
CA LEU A 152 14.20 -3.51 -4.59
C LEU A 152 14.57 -4.55 -5.66
N ARG A 153 15.38 -5.55 -5.29
CA ARG A 153 15.75 -6.67 -6.18
C ARG A 153 14.53 -7.36 -6.78
N TRP A 154 13.52 -7.62 -5.94
CA TRP A 154 12.27 -8.25 -6.38
C TRP A 154 11.54 -7.42 -7.43
N MET A 155 11.36 -6.12 -7.20
CA MET A 155 10.70 -5.20 -8.14
C MET A 155 11.51 -5.06 -9.43
N GLN A 156 12.82 -4.86 -9.32
CA GLN A 156 13.70 -4.64 -10.46
C GLN A 156 13.79 -5.85 -11.39
N SER A 157 13.63 -7.06 -10.85
CA SER A 157 13.55 -8.30 -11.65
C SER A 157 12.35 -8.37 -12.61
N VAL A 158 11.37 -7.47 -12.46
CA VAL A 158 10.16 -7.41 -13.31
C VAL A 158 10.04 -6.09 -14.05
N ILE A 159 10.27 -4.98 -13.35
CA ILE A 159 10.04 -3.63 -13.89
C ILE A 159 11.20 -3.21 -14.81
N HIS A 160 12.43 -3.65 -14.51
CA HIS A 160 13.63 -3.26 -15.24
C HIS A 160 13.73 -1.74 -15.44
N CYS A 161 13.46 -0.98 -14.38
CA CYS A 161 13.56 0.47 -14.45
C CYS A 161 15.02 0.89 -14.66
N THR A 162 15.23 2.03 -15.29
CA THR A 162 16.57 2.65 -15.42
C THR A 162 16.84 3.67 -14.33
N HIS A 163 15.77 4.21 -13.73
CA HIS A 163 15.82 5.22 -12.67
C HIS A 163 14.86 4.83 -11.54
N TYR A 164 15.34 4.92 -10.30
CA TYR A 164 14.56 4.63 -9.11
C TYR A 164 14.43 5.91 -8.27
N VAL A 165 13.21 6.44 -8.17
CA VAL A 165 12.91 7.64 -7.40
C VAL A 165 12.73 7.27 -5.93
N THR A 166 13.52 7.86 -5.04
CA THR A 166 13.53 7.55 -3.60
C THR A 166 13.03 8.73 -2.77
N GLY A 167 12.22 8.42 -1.74
CA GLY A 167 11.89 9.37 -0.67
C GLY A 167 12.89 9.34 0.49
N ALA A 168 12.88 10.36 1.34
CA ALA A 168 13.79 10.49 2.48
C ALA A 168 13.79 9.26 3.41
N GLY A 169 12.61 8.71 3.73
CA GLY A 169 12.51 7.53 4.59
C GLY A 169 13.01 6.24 3.93
N GLU A 170 12.92 6.14 2.60
CA GLU A 170 13.38 4.97 1.84
C GLU A 170 14.91 4.91 1.73
N GLN A 171 15.55 6.07 1.58
CA GLN A 171 17.01 6.19 1.55
C GLN A 171 17.70 5.63 2.79
N ALA A 172 17.02 5.60 3.93
CA ALA A 172 17.58 5.11 5.19
C ALA A 172 17.79 3.57 5.23
N TYR A 173 17.14 2.82 4.34
CA TYR A 173 17.21 1.36 4.33
C TYR A 173 17.41 0.73 2.94
N LEU A 174 17.36 1.53 1.87
CA LEU A 174 17.60 1.06 0.52
C LEU A 174 19.02 0.50 0.40
N ARG A 175 19.17 -0.59 -0.34
CA ARG A 175 20.45 -1.26 -0.63
C ARG A 175 20.77 -1.12 -2.11
N PRO A 176 21.48 -0.06 -2.55
CA PRO A 176 21.78 0.16 -3.97
C PRO A 176 22.48 -1.02 -4.65
N GLU A 177 23.20 -1.83 -3.88
CA GLU A 177 23.86 -3.06 -4.32
C GLU A 177 22.90 -4.14 -4.84
N ASP A 178 21.61 -4.07 -4.52
CA ASP A 178 20.59 -5.00 -5.03
C ASP A 178 20.21 -4.74 -6.50
N ALA A 179 20.54 -3.54 -7.01
CA ALA A 179 20.35 -3.13 -8.39
C ALA A 179 21.40 -2.06 -8.76
N PRO A 180 22.68 -2.43 -8.90
CA PRO A 180 23.76 -1.47 -9.12
C PRO A 180 23.70 -0.80 -10.51
N GLU A 181 22.92 -1.35 -11.44
CA GLU A 181 22.79 -0.86 -12.81
C GLU A 181 21.84 0.33 -12.99
N ILE A 182 21.07 0.71 -11.96
CA ILE A 182 20.07 1.77 -12.05
C ILE A 182 20.54 3.08 -11.43
N ALA A 183 20.02 4.20 -11.95
CA ALA A 183 20.25 5.51 -11.37
C ALA A 183 19.28 5.79 -10.22
N TYR A 184 19.80 6.13 -9.04
CA TYR A 184 18.97 6.52 -7.90
C TYR A 184 18.71 8.02 -7.92
N VAL A 185 17.44 8.39 -8.05
CA VAL A 185 17.01 9.79 -8.09
C VAL A 185 16.38 10.13 -6.74
N ARG A 186 16.98 11.06 -6.02
CA ARG A 186 16.37 11.60 -4.80
C ARG A 186 15.24 12.54 -5.21
N ARG A 187 14.03 12.27 -4.73
CA ARG A 187 12.93 13.23 -4.89
C ARG A 187 13.19 14.48 -4.04
N GLU A 188 12.63 15.61 -4.47
CA GLU A 188 12.67 16.86 -3.72
C GLU A 188 12.02 16.71 -2.34
N ASP A 189 12.49 17.51 -1.39
CA ASP A 189 11.95 17.50 -0.03
C ASP A 189 10.54 18.12 -0.04
N ILE A 190 9.58 17.40 0.56
CA ILE A 190 8.18 17.82 0.64
C ILE A 190 7.93 18.37 2.05
N GLU A 191 7.77 19.69 2.18
CA GLU A 191 7.64 20.39 3.47
C GLU A 191 6.53 19.79 4.35
N ARG A 192 5.36 19.48 3.75
CA ARG A 192 4.16 18.96 4.43
C ARG A 192 3.84 17.54 3.98
N SER A 193 4.84 16.66 4.07
CA SER A 193 4.73 15.26 3.59
C SER A 193 3.69 14.41 4.33
N ASP A 194 3.19 14.88 5.48
CA ASP A 194 2.12 14.28 6.27
C ASP A 194 0.71 14.78 5.89
N GLU A 195 0.61 15.79 5.02
CA GLU A 195 -0.66 16.32 4.54
C GLU A 195 -1.06 15.72 3.19
N ALA A 196 -2.36 15.54 2.96
CA ALA A 196 -2.88 15.07 1.69
C ALA A 196 -2.75 16.15 0.61
N PHE A 197 -2.35 15.75 -0.60
CA PHE A 197 -2.46 16.57 -1.80
C PHE A 197 -3.92 16.70 -2.21
N THR A 198 -4.39 17.91 -2.53
CA THR A 198 -5.82 18.19 -2.78
C THR A 198 -6.09 18.97 -4.05
N GLU A 199 -5.07 19.25 -4.85
CA GLU A 199 -5.26 19.93 -6.13
C GLU A 199 -5.73 18.91 -7.19
N LEU A 200 -6.57 19.36 -8.12
CA LEU A 200 -6.96 18.57 -9.28
C LEU A 200 -6.13 19.07 -10.46
N SER A 201 -5.47 18.14 -11.17
CA SER A 201 -4.87 18.44 -12.45
C SER A 201 -6.04 18.68 -13.44
N GLY A 202 -6.08 19.88 -14.03
CA GLY A 202 -7.20 20.33 -14.88
C GLY A 202 -7.29 19.63 -16.22
#